data_AF-A0A852Q1N2-F1
#
_entry.id   AF-A0A852Q1N2-F1
#
_cell.length_a   1.000
_cell.length_b   1.000
_cell.length_c   1.000
_cell.angle_alpha   90.00
_cell.angle_beta   90.00
_cell.angle_gamma   90.00
#
_symmetry.space_group_name_H-M   'P 1'
#
loop_
_entity.id
_entity.type
_entity.pdbx_description
1 polymer ?
#
loop_
_entity_poly.entity_id
_entity_poly.type
_entity_poly.pdbx_seq_one_letter_code
_entity_poly.pdbx_strand_id
1 'polypeptide(L)'
;MQTLADRIRIELSKKRLSQQWLAEQVGVSQQAIAKVVNGDTKSPKNIVEIATALGVDVNWLKTGEGDSEIGRITAYCHSEKDNEHTLRVDLLDVNLAAYSSGIINAEYPNIVSSLYFTEEGANRILGRTTTNGVYMFRVPTDSMVPTIKQTDIVFIDTNIKHYIGEGIYAFSLNGEEYIKRLQRLPTGVIRALSDNKHYEPFDITEELFDSAVIIGKFIKAVEWNVKNL
;
A
#
# COMPACT_ATOMS: atom_id res chain seq x y z
N MET A 1 -8.88 -12.99 21.77
CA MET A 1 -9.54 -11.93 20.98
C MET A 1 -9.09 -10.60 21.55
N GLN A 2 -8.55 -9.69 20.74
CA GLN A 2 -8.15 -8.37 21.23
C GLN A 2 -9.39 -7.54 21.57
N THR A 3 -9.35 -6.81 22.69
CA THR A 3 -10.41 -5.88 23.11
C THR A 3 -10.25 -4.51 22.45
N LEU A 4 -11.29 -3.66 22.52
CA LEU A 4 -11.22 -2.26 22.11
C LEU A 4 -10.09 -1.51 22.84
N ALA A 5 -9.91 -1.80 24.13
CA ALA A 5 -8.85 -1.22 24.94
C ALA A 5 -7.46 -1.63 24.44
N ASP A 6 -7.29 -2.90 24.04
CA ASP A 6 -6.04 -3.40 23.48
C ASP A 6 -5.71 -2.71 22.15
N ARG A 7 -6.70 -2.56 21.26
CA ARG A 7 -6.54 -1.86 19.98
C ARG A 7 -6.12 -0.40 20.15
N ILE A 8 -6.73 0.33 21.07
CA ILE A 8 -6.35 1.72 21.36
C ILE A 8 -4.90 1.79 21.89
N ARG A 9 -4.49 0.88 22.79
CA ARG A 9 -3.10 0.85 23.30
C ARG A 9 -2.08 0.58 22.20
N ILE A 10 -2.39 -0.37 21.32
CA ILE A 10 -1.54 -0.72 20.18
C ILE A 10 -1.35 0.50 19.28
N GLU A 11 -2.43 1.20 18.91
CA GLU A 11 -2.35 2.36 18.01
C GLU A 11 -1.63 3.56 18.65
N LEU A 12 -1.86 3.84 19.93
CA LEU A 12 -1.12 4.87 20.66
C LEU A 12 0.39 4.55 20.69
N SER A 13 0.75 3.29 20.93
CA SER A 13 2.15 2.85 20.97
C SER A 13 2.80 2.90 19.58
N LYS A 14 2.09 2.41 18.55
CA LYS A 14 2.52 2.44 17.14
C LYS A 14 2.82 3.86 16.67
N LYS A 15 1.97 4.82 17.06
CA LYS A 15 2.08 6.23 16.65
C LYS A 15 2.86 7.12 17.63
N ARG A 16 3.36 6.55 18.74
CA ARG A 16 4.06 7.27 19.83
C ARG A 16 3.23 8.43 20.42
N LEU A 17 1.92 8.23 20.52
CA LEU A 17 0.96 9.22 21.03
C LEU A 17 0.63 8.93 22.50
N SER A 18 0.40 9.98 23.29
CA SER A 18 0.03 9.85 24.70
C SER A 18 -1.49 9.80 24.88
N GLN A 19 -1.96 9.25 26.01
CA GLN A 19 -3.39 9.31 26.36
C GLN A 19 -3.87 10.74 26.58
N GLN A 20 -2.98 11.62 27.06
CA GLN A 20 -3.25 13.06 27.22
C GLN A 20 -3.53 13.71 25.86
N TRP A 21 -2.70 13.43 24.86
CA TRP A 21 -2.91 13.91 23.50
C TRP A 21 -4.26 13.44 22.94
N LEU A 22 -4.60 12.16 23.12
CA LEU A 22 -5.87 11.61 22.62
C LEU A 22 -7.07 12.29 23.30
N ALA A 23 -6.95 12.60 24.60
CA ALA A 23 -8.00 13.30 25.34
C ALA A 23 -8.22 14.72 24.79
N GLU A 24 -7.15 15.43 24.47
CA GLU A 24 -7.20 16.76 23.85
C GLU A 24 -7.85 16.72 22.46
N GLN A 25 -7.49 15.75 21.62
CA GLN A 25 -8.10 15.60 20.29
C GLN A 25 -9.58 15.24 20.33
N VAL A 26 -9.99 14.42 21.30
CA VAL A 26 -11.38 13.97 21.47
C VAL A 26 -12.24 15.01 22.21
N GLY A 27 -11.62 15.99 22.87
CA GLY A 27 -12.31 17.00 23.67
C GLY A 27 -12.85 16.48 24.99
N VAL A 28 -12.15 15.53 25.63
CA VAL A 28 -12.54 14.92 26.92
C VAL A 28 -11.41 14.98 27.93
N SER A 29 -11.68 14.60 29.19
CA SER A 29 -10.63 14.51 30.20
C SER A 29 -9.71 13.30 29.97
N GLN A 30 -8.46 13.42 30.39
CA GLN A 30 -7.51 12.30 30.34
C GLN A 30 -8.00 11.09 31.13
N GLN A 31 -8.71 11.30 32.25
CA GLN A 31 -9.29 10.22 33.04
C GLN A 31 -10.39 9.48 32.28
N ALA A 32 -11.13 10.15 31.38
CA ALA A 32 -12.11 9.50 30.53
C ALA A 32 -11.44 8.56 29.53
N ILE A 33 -10.36 9.00 28.87
CA ILE A 33 -9.55 8.15 27.99
C ILE A 33 -8.91 7.00 28.76
N ALA A 34 -8.39 7.25 29.96
CA ALA A 34 -7.77 6.22 30.80
C ALA A 34 -8.75 5.07 31.11
N LYS A 35 -10.01 5.37 31.45
CA LYS A 35 -11.06 4.35 31.66
C LYS A 35 -11.33 3.50 30.41
N VAL A 36 -11.26 4.10 29.22
CA VAL A 36 -11.41 3.35 27.96
C VAL A 36 -10.18 2.46 27.71
N VAL A 37 -8.97 3.02 27.88
CA VAL A 37 -7.69 2.32 27.68
C VAL A 37 -7.46 1.19 28.70
N ASN A 38 -7.99 1.32 29.91
CA ASN A 38 -7.95 0.28 30.94
C ASN A 38 -9.03 -0.79 30.75
N GLY A 39 -10.03 -0.54 29.89
CA GLY A 39 -11.14 -1.47 29.63
C GLY A 39 -12.32 -1.34 30.59
N ASP A 40 -12.33 -0.35 31.48
CA ASP A 40 -13.46 -0.04 32.37
C ASP A 40 -14.68 0.39 31.55
N THR A 41 -14.45 1.13 30.45
CA THR A 41 -15.48 1.55 29.50
C THR A 41 -15.37 0.76 28.21
N LYS A 42 -16.25 -0.24 28.04
CA LYS A 42 -16.27 -1.11 26.84
C LYS A 42 -16.96 -0.49 25.61
N SER A 43 -17.80 0.53 25.83
CA SER A 43 -18.55 1.21 24.77
C SER A 43 -18.57 2.71 25.03
N PRO A 44 -17.48 3.43 24.74
CA PRO A 44 -17.42 4.87 24.95
C PRO A 44 -18.39 5.59 24.01
N LYS A 45 -19.02 6.66 24.50
CA LYS A 45 -19.90 7.51 23.68
C LYS A 45 -19.15 8.21 22.56
N ASN A 46 -17.86 8.47 22.79
CA ASN A 46 -16.95 9.21 21.91
C ASN A 46 -16.18 8.30 20.95
N ILE A 47 -16.71 7.12 20.61
CA ILE A 47 -15.97 6.10 19.86
C ILE A 47 -15.59 6.57 18.45
N VAL A 48 -16.44 7.42 17.84
CA VAL A 48 -16.20 7.98 16.51
C VAL A 48 -15.05 8.97 16.58
N GLU A 49 -15.07 9.88 17.55
CA GLU A 49 -14.04 10.90 17.77
C GLU A 49 -12.70 10.26 18.14
N ILE A 50 -12.71 9.21 18.95
CA ILE A 50 -11.51 8.41 19.24
C ILE A 50 -10.95 7.79 17.96
N ALA A 51 -11.81 7.18 17.13
CA ALA A 51 -11.39 6.57 15.87
C ALA A 51 -10.82 7.62 14.90
N THR A 52 -11.47 8.78 14.78
CA THR A 52 -11.02 9.91 13.97
C THR A 52 -9.67 10.45 14.45
N ALA A 53 -9.52 10.70 15.76
CA ALA A 53 -8.27 11.19 16.33
C ALA A 53 -7.12 10.19 16.13
N LEU A 54 -7.40 8.89 16.30
CA LEU A 54 -6.43 7.84 16.05
C LEU A 54 -6.22 7.56 14.55
N GLY A 55 -7.02 8.12 13.64
CA GLY A 55 -6.94 7.82 12.21
C GLY A 55 -7.16 6.35 11.88
N VAL A 56 -8.14 5.71 12.53
CA VAL A 56 -8.50 4.29 12.39
C VAL A 56 -9.98 4.12 12.04
N ASP A 57 -10.34 2.97 11.46
CA ASP A 57 -11.75 2.66 11.20
C ASP A 57 -12.52 2.41 12.51
N VAL A 58 -13.73 2.96 12.60
CA VAL A 58 -14.56 2.87 13.81
C VAL A 58 -15.13 1.46 14.02
N ASN A 59 -15.42 0.72 12.94
CA ASN A 59 -15.91 -0.65 13.05
C ASN A 59 -14.80 -1.57 13.54
N TRP A 60 -13.61 -1.49 12.95
CA TRP A 60 -12.43 -2.21 13.44
C TRP A 60 -12.13 -1.86 14.90
N LEU A 61 -12.16 -0.58 15.26
CA LEU A 61 -11.90 -0.17 16.63
C LEU A 61 -12.91 -0.81 17.62
N LYS A 62 -14.17 -0.94 17.22
CA LYS A 62 -15.24 -1.54 18.02
C LYS A 62 -15.19 -3.07 18.08
N THR A 63 -15.09 -3.75 16.94
CA THR A 63 -15.27 -5.21 16.85
C THR A 63 -13.95 -5.95 16.70
N GLY A 64 -12.92 -5.30 16.18
CA GLY A 64 -11.67 -5.94 15.76
C GLY A 64 -11.77 -6.61 14.38
N GLU A 65 -12.89 -6.42 13.67
CA GLU A 65 -13.13 -6.94 12.34
C GLU A 65 -12.83 -5.87 11.28
N GLY A 66 -12.12 -6.23 10.20
CA GLY A 66 -11.64 -5.29 9.19
C GLY A 66 -10.21 -4.79 9.46
N ASP A 67 -9.80 -3.75 8.74
CA ASP A 67 -8.45 -3.17 8.85
C ASP A 67 -8.39 -1.97 9.81
N SER A 68 -7.25 -1.82 10.51
CA SER A 68 -7.09 -0.79 11.54
C SER A 68 -6.86 0.60 11.00
N GLU A 69 -6.13 0.74 9.91
CA GLU A 69 -5.94 2.05 9.27
C GLU A 69 -7.28 2.49 8.67
N ILE A 70 -7.52 3.81 8.56
CA ILE A 70 -8.50 4.33 7.60
C ILE A 70 -7.96 3.98 6.19
N GLY A 71 -8.04 2.70 5.88
CA GLY A 71 -7.63 2.02 4.66
C GLY A 71 -8.80 2.01 3.71
N ARG A 72 -9.35 3.19 3.49
CA ARG A 72 -10.16 3.40 2.31
C ARG A 72 -9.44 4.45 1.51
N ILE A 73 -8.60 3.96 0.60
CA ILE A 73 -8.40 4.63 -0.69
C ILE A 73 -9.71 5.29 -1.15
N THR A 74 -10.85 4.63 -0.92
CA THR A 74 -12.20 5.10 -1.24
C THR A 74 -12.70 6.33 -0.47
N ALA A 75 -12.01 6.79 0.59
CA ALA A 75 -12.28 8.08 1.24
C ALA A 75 -11.54 9.24 0.53
N TYR A 76 -10.53 8.90 -0.27
CA TYR A 76 -9.63 9.84 -0.93
C TYR A 76 -9.59 9.64 -2.44
N CYS A 77 -10.36 8.68 -2.95
CA CYS A 77 -10.45 8.37 -4.35
C CYS A 77 -11.88 7.98 -4.74
N HIS A 78 -12.18 8.20 -6.00
CA HIS A 78 -13.43 7.82 -6.62
C HIS A 78 -13.19 7.13 -7.98
N SER A 79 -14.12 6.31 -8.45
CA SER A 79 -14.04 5.68 -9.78
C SER A 79 -14.29 6.67 -10.92
N GLU A 80 -15.00 7.76 -10.61
CA GLU A 80 -15.28 8.85 -11.55
C GLU A 80 -14.57 10.13 -11.11
N LYS A 81 -14.35 11.03 -12.07
CA LYS A 81 -13.78 12.35 -11.79
C LYS A 81 -14.85 13.27 -11.22
N ASP A 82 -14.52 13.99 -10.16
CA ASP A 82 -15.33 15.11 -9.66
C ASP A 82 -14.47 16.36 -9.38
N ASN A 83 -15.04 17.35 -8.68
CA ASN A 83 -14.36 18.62 -8.39
C ASN A 83 -13.20 18.45 -7.39
N GLU A 84 -13.24 17.45 -6.51
CA GLU A 84 -12.22 17.18 -5.51
C GLU A 84 -11.26 16.08 -5.97
N HIS A 85 -11.77 15.08 -6.70
CA HIS A 85 -11.06 13.91 -7.21
C HIS A 85 -10.63 14.14 -8.66
N THR A 86 -9.48 14.81 -8.83
CA THR A 86 -8.99 15.20 -10.16
C THR A 86 -7.75 14.43 -10.62
N LEU A 87 -7.02 13.81 -9.69
CA LEU A 87 -5.75 13.16 -9.95
C LEU A 87 -5.95 11.70 -10.36
N ARG A 88 -5.94 11.43 -11.66
CA ARG A 88 -6.18 10.11 -12.22
C ARG A 88 -4.97 9.17 -12.06
N VAL A 89 -5.24 7.92 -11.71
CA VAL A 89 -4.30 6.78 -11.75
C VAL A 89 -4.99 5.63 -12.47
N ASP A 90 -4.32 5.02 -13.43
CA ASP A 90 -4.89 3.94 -14.25
C ASP A 90 -4.42 2.56 -13.78
N LEU A 91 -5.36 1.61 -13.70
CA LEU A 91 -5.10 0.19 -13.55
C LEU A 91 -4.87 -0.41 -14.92
N LEU A 92 -3.66 -0.87 -15.16
CA LEU A 92 -3.27 -1.48 -16.41
C LEU A 92 -3.48 -2.99 -16.37
N ASP A 93 -3.99 -3.54 -17.47
CA ASP A 93 -4.03 -4.98 -17.72
C ASP A 93 -2.66 -5.46 -18.19
N VAL A 94 -1.69 -5.42 -17.28
CA VAL A 94 -0.39 -6.06 -17.48
C VAL A 94 -0.38 -7.22 -16.52
N ASN A 95 -0.49 -8.44 -17.05
CA ASN A 95 -0.36 -9.65 -16.25
C ASN A 95 1.10 -9.77 -15.79
N LEU A 96 1.45 -9.07 -14.68
CA LEU A 96 2.76 -9.10 -14.04
C LEU A 96 3.19 -10.50 -13.58
N ALA A 97 2.31 -11.49 -13.68
CA ALA A 97 2.69 -12.89 -13.67
C ALA A 97 1.90 -13.64 -14.74
N ALA A 98 2.63 -14.47 -15.48
CA ALA A 98 2.17 -15.51 -16.39
C ALA A 98 1.78 -15.05 -17.80
N TYR A 99 2.75 -15.11 -18.73
CA TYR A 99 2.60 -16.02 -19.87
C TYR A 99 3.90 -16.81 -20.07
N SER A 100 3.90 -18.07 -19.66
CA SER A 100 4.88 -19.10 -20.00
C SER A 100 4.87 -19.47 -21.50
N SER A 101 4.38 -18.60 -22.38
CA SER A 101 4.38 -18.80 -23.82
C SER A 101 3.96 -17.51 -24.53
N GLY A 102 4.92 -16.84 -25.17
CA GLY A 102 4.71 -16.09 -26.41
C GLY A 102 3.84 -14.82 -26.35
N ILE A 103 4.54 -13.68 -26.31
CA ILE A 103 4.23 -12.39 -26.98
C ILE A 103 2.76 -11.96 -26.97
N ILE A 104 2.41 -10.93 -26.18
CA ILE A 104 1.30 -10.01 -26.52
C ILE A 104 1.64 -8.56 -26.10
N ASN A 105 1.85 -7.71 -27.12
CA ASN A 105 1.74 -6.24 -27.23
C ASN A 105 2.20 -5.34 -26.04
N ALA A 106 3.50 -5.09 -25.99
CA ALA A 106 4.14 -4.04 -25.19
C ALA A 106 4.12 -2.65 -25.87
N GLU A 107 3.01 -2.23 -26.51
CA GLU A 107 2.91 -0.86 -27.05
C GLU A 107 1.82 -0.01 -26.39
N TYR A 108 0.70 -0.57 -25.95
CA TYR A 108 -0.33 0.15 -25.20
C TYR A 108 -1.09 -0.81 -24.28
N PRO A 109 -0.75 -0.92 -22.98
CA PRO A 109 -1.51 -1.77 -22.07
C PRO A 109 -2.95 -1.26 -21.94
N ASN A 110 -3.93 -2.17 -21.98
CA ASN A 110 -5.32 -1.80 -21.84
C ASN A 110 -5.58 -1.26 -20.42
N ILE A 111 -6.34 -0.18 -20.33
CA ILE A 111 -6.80 0.36 -19.05
C ILE A 111 -8.02 -0.45 -18.62
N VAL A 112 -7.91 -1.16 -17.50
CA VAL A 112 -9.01 -1.93 -16.91
C VAL A 112 -9.98 -1.00 -16.18
N SER A 113 -9.42 -0.06 -15.41
CA SER A 113 -10.18 0.91 -14.62
C SER A 113 -9.28 2.08 -14.24
N SER A 114 -9.88 3.14 -13.71
CA SER A 114 -9.16 4.29 -13.17
C SER A 114 -9.65 4.62 -11.77
N LEU A 115 -8.76 5.19 -10.96
CA LEU A 115 -9.11 5.85 -9.71
C LEU A 115 -8.71 7.32 -9.81
N TYR A 116 -9.57 8.20 -9.32
CA TYR A 116 -9.33 9.63 -9.25
C TYR A 116 -9.13 10.02 -7.79
N PHE A 117 -7.97 10.56 -7.45
CA PHE A 117 -7.60 10.94 -6.09
C PHE A 117 -7.81 12.44 -5.85
N THR A 118 -8.09 12.80 -4.60
CA THR A 118 -7.88 14.17 -4.12
C THR A 118 -6.38 14.46 -3.99
N GLU A 119 -5.99 15.74 -3.95
CA GLU A 119 -4.59 16.12 -3.68
C GLU A 119 -4.09 15.57 -2.33
N GLU A 120 -4.93 15.65 -1.30
CA GLU A 120 -4.65 15.07 0.01
C GLU A 120 -4.48 13.55 -0.08
N GLY A 121 -5.35 12.89 -0.84
CA GLY A 121 -5.29 11.46 -1.11
C GLY A 121 -3.99 11.03 -1.75
N ALA A 122 -3.60 11.68 -2.83
CA ALA A 122 -2.33 11.42 -3.50
C ALA A 122 -1.14 11.64 -2.56
N ASN A 123 -1.16 12.70 -1.75
CA ASN A 123 -0.07 12.98 -0.81
C ASN A 123 0.02 11.91 0.28
N ARG A 124 -1.09 11.56 0.91
CA ARG A 124 -1.13 10.60 2.03
C ARG A 124 -0.88 9.16 1.58
N ILE A 125 -1.44 8.75 0.44
CA ILE A 125 -1.43 7.36 -0.02
C ILE A 125 -0.20 7.08 -0.89
N LEU A 126 0.12 7.99 -1.82
CA LEU A 126 1.21 7.83 -2.78
C LEU A 126 2.48 8.57 -2.36
N GLY A 127 2.43 9.42 -1.33
CA GLY A 127 3.57 10.26 -0.94
C GLY A 127 3.89 11.36 -1.97
N ARG A 128 2.92 11.74 -2.82
CA ARG A 128 3.11 12.60 -3.99
C ARG A 128 2.05 13.66 -4.14
N THR A 129 2.41 14.81 -4.72
CA THR A 129 1.46 15.87 -5.08
C THR A 129 0.88 15.70 -6.48
N THR A 130 1.37 14.73 -7.25
CA THR A 130 0.95 14.44 -8.63
C THR A 130 0.92 12.94 -8.87
N THR A 131 0.03 12.50 -9.75
CA THR A 131 -0.10 11.11 -10.20
C THR A 131 0.58 10.84 -11.55
N ASN A 132 1.31 11.82 -12.10
CA ASN A 132 2.01 11.64 -13.38
C ASN A 132 3.02 10.47 -13.30
N GLY A 133 2.88 9.52 -14.23
CA GLY A 133 3.69 8.30 -14.30
C GLY A 133 3.44 7.33 -13.14
N VAL A 134 2.34 7.48 -12.40
CA VAL A 134 1.90 6.49 -11.42
C VAL A 134 0.82 5.62 -12.07
N TYR A 135 1.03 4.32 -12.02
CA TYR A 135 0.09 3.32 -12.53
C TYR A 135 -0.17 2.24 -11.49
N MET A 136 -1.37 1.67 -11.56
CA MET A 136 -1.79 0.53 -10.76
C MET A 136 -1.60 -0.76 -11.55
N PHE A 137 -1.22 -1.82 -10.85
CA PHE A 137 -1.09 -3.17 -11.39
C PHE A 137 -1.64 -4.21 -10.43
N ARG A 138 -2.11 -5.34 -10.96
CA ARG A 138 -2.41 -6.54 -10.17
C ARG A 138 -1.15 -7.39 -10.06
N VAL A 139 -0.93 -8.00 -8.90
CA VAL A 139 0.20 -8.90 -8.67
C VAL A 139 -0.31 -10.31 -8.46
N PRO A 140 -0.24 -11.23 -9.45
CA PRO A 140 -0.83 -12.56 -9.35
C PRO A 140 -0.01 -13.56 -8.52
N THR A 141 1.04 -13.10 -7.83
CA THR A 141 2.01 -13.93 -7.10
C THR A 141 2.05 -13.54 -5.62
N ASP A 142 2.36 -14.51 -4.77
CA ASP A 142 2.59 -14.37 -3.33
C ASP A 142 4.07 -14.19 -2.98
N SER A 143 4.96 -14.07 -3.97
CA SER A 143 6.40 -14.01 -3.73
C SER A 143 6.87 -12.78 -2.94
N MET A 144 6.00 -11.78 -2.81
CA MET A 144 6.26 -10.57 -2.02
C MET A 144 5.42 -10.50 -0.73
N VAL A 145 4.72 -11.58 -0.34
CA VAL A 145 4.04 -11.69 0.95
C VAL A 145 5.10 -11.63 2.08
N PRO A 146 4.89 -10.84 3.16
CA PRO A 146 3.65 -10.16 3.53
C PRO A 146 3.50 -8.73 3.00
N THR A 147 4.48 -8.18 2.28
CA THR A 147 4.50 -6.77 1.83
C THR A 147 3.49 -6.49 0.72
N ILE A 148 3.33 -7.44 -0.22
CA ILE A 148 2.33 -7.40 -1.30
C ILE A 148 1.62 -8.76 -1.28
N LYS A 149 0.30 -8.75 -1.07
CA LYS A 149 -0.55 -9.94 -1.14
C LYS A 149 -1.06 -10.15 -2.57
N GLN A 150 -1.44 -11.38 -2.90
CA GLN A 150 -1.89 -11.78 -4.24
C GLN A 150 -3.15 -11.04 -4.73
N THR A 151 -3.96 -10.48 -3.83
CA THR A 151 -5.15 -9.69 -4.16
C THR A 151 -4.91 -8.19 -4.13
N ASP A 152 -3.67 -7.75 -3.85
CA ASP A 152 -3.37 -6.34 -3.74
C ASP A 152 -3.28 -5.69 -5.13
N ILE A 153 -3.66 -4.43 -5.18
CA ILE A 153 -3.21 -3.53 -6.23
C ILE A 153 -1.93 -2.85 -5.76
N VAL A 154 -0.96 -2.78 -6.65
CA VAL A 154 0.29 -2.06 -6.41
C VAL A 154 0.35 -0.78 -7.24
N PHE A 155 0.77 0.30 -6.61
CA PHE A 155 1.09 1.56 -7.26
C PHE A 155 2.58 1.58 -7.59
N ILE A 156 2.90 1.81 -8.86
CA ILE A 156 4.27 1.85 -9.38
C ILE A 156 4.51 3.22 -10.00
N ASP A 157 5.63 3.85 -9.64
CA ASP A 157 6.17 5.00 -10.36
C ASP A 157 6.96 4.53 -11.59
N THR A 158 6.37 4.68 -12.77
CA THR A 158 6.98 4.30 -14.04
C THR A 158 7.96 5.35 -14.56
N ASN A 159 8.12 6.52 -13.90
CA ASN A 159 9.17 7.47 -14.28
C ASN A 159 10.58 6.98 -13.90
N ILE A 160 10.68 6.07 -12.94
CA ILE A 160 11.95 5.48 -12.51
C ILE A 160 12.28 4.29 -13.42
N LYS A 161 13.13 4.54 -14.42
CA LYS A 161 13.57 3.54 -15.43
C LYS A 161 14.93 2.91 -15.14
N HIS A 162 15.52 3.20 -13.99
CA HIS A 162 16.83 2.68 -13.59
C HIS A 162 16.88 2.48 -12.07
N TYR A 163 17.88 1.73 -11.61
CA TYR A 163 18.10 1.53 -10.18
C TYR A 163 18.56 2.85 -9.54
N ILE A 164 17.85 3.31 -8.52
CA ILE A 164 18.13 4.56 -7.80
C ILE A 164 18.35 4.34 -6.29
N GLY A 165 18.56 3.08 -5.89
CA GLY A 165 18.71 2.67 -4.49
C GLY A 165 17.81 1.50 -4.14
N GLU A 166 18.00 0.96 -2.94
CA GLU A 166 17.24 -0.22 -2.49
C GLU A 166 15.73 0.06 -2.48
N GLY A 167 14.94 -1.00 -2.67
CA GLY A 167 13.49 -0.92 -2.68
C GLY A 167 12.86 -1.99 -3.55
N ILE A 168 11.54 -1.97 -3.65
CA ILE A 168 10.80 -2.89 -4.51
C ILE A 168 10.67 -2.25 -5.90
N TYR A 169 10.92 -3.03 -6.94
CA TYR A 169 10.86 -2.62 -8.34
C TYR A 169 10.02 -3.60 -9.14
N ALA A 170 9.30 -3.07 -10.12
CA ALA A 170 8.77 -3.85 -11.23
C ALA A 170 9.78 -3.79 -12.39
N PHE A 171 10.15 -4.93 -12.95
CA PHE A 171 11.10 -5.01 -14.05
C PHE A 171 10.83 -6.22 -14.93
N SER A 172 11.27 -6.15 -16.17
CA SER A 172 11.34 -7.31 -17.06
C SER A 172 12.77 -7.84 -17.10
N LEU A 173 12.91 -9.16 -17.16
CA LEU A 173 14.18 -9.85 -17.31
C LEU A 173 13.95 -11.09 -18.20
N ASN A 174 14.71 -11.22 -19.29
CA ASN A 174 14.53 -12.30 -20.27
C ASN A 174 13.10 -12.47 -20.81
N GLY A 175 12.34 -11.36 -20.91
CA GLY A 175 10.95 -11.38 -21.37
C GLY A 175 9.92 -11.82 -20.33
N GLU A 176 10.35 -12.11 -19.09
CA GLU A 176 9.46 -12.34 -17.96
C GLU A 176 9.39 -11.11 -17.06
N GLU A 177 8.27 -10.92 -16.37
CA GLU A 177 8.02 -9.77 -15.52
C GLU A 177 8.12 -10.14 -14.05
N TYR A 178 8.74 -9.25 -13.28
CA TYR A 178 9.07 -9.47 -11.88
C TYR A 178 8.71 -8.25 -11.05
N ILE A 179 8.21 -8.50 -9.85
CA ILE A 179 8.20 -7.51 -8.77
C ILE A 179 9.00 -8.05 -7.60
N LYS A 180 10.17 -7.45 -7.33
CA LYS A 180 11.12 -7.92 -6.31
C LYS A 180 11.79 -6.75 -5.61
N ARG A 181 12.32 -7.01 -4.42
CA ARG A 181 13.20 -6.07 -3.72
C ARG A 181 14.59 -6.13 -4.34
N LEU A 182 15.05 -5.05 -4.92
CA LEU A 182 16.39 -4.95 -5.49
C LEU A 182 17.36 -4.40 -4.45
N GLN A 183 18.52 -5.06 -4.34
CA GLN A 183 19.64 -4.67 -3.50
C GLN A 183 20.93 -4.71 -4.32
N ARG A 184 21.72 -3.64 -4.29
CA ARG A 184 23.06 -3.65 -4.90
C ARG A 184 24.08 -4.20 -3.91
N LEU A 185 24.75 -5.28 -4.28
CA LEU A 185 25.82 -5.88 -3.49
C LEU A 185 27.11 -5.06 -3.59
N PRO A 186 28.05 -5.18 -2.63
CA PRO A 186 29.36 -4.50 -2.71
C PRO A 186 30.16 -4.84 -3.96
N THR A 187 29.91 -6.00 -4.58
CA THR A 187 30.51 -6.41 -5.86
C THR A 187 29.98 -5.62 -7.06
N GLY A 188 28.90 -4.85 -6.89
CA GLY A 188 28.25 -4.09 -7.95
C GLY A 188 27.02 -4.76 -8.55
N VAL A 189 26.87 -6.09 -8.37
CA VAL A 189 25.74 -6.90 -8.85
C VAL A 189 24.44 -6.51 -8.15
N ILE A 190 23.33 -6.53 -8.88
CA ILE A 190 21.99 -6.31 -8.31
C ILE A 190 21.38 -7.67 -7.97
N ARG A 191 21.02 -7.87 -6.70
CA ARG A 191 20.29 -9.03 -6.20
C ARG A 191 18.80 -8.73 -6.11
N ALA A 192 17.97 -9.59 -6.68
CA ALA A 192 16.53 -9.57 -6.57
C ALA A 192 16.08 -10.50 -5.43
N LEU A 193 15.38 -9.95 -4.45
CA LEU A 193 14.89 -10.65 -3.27
C LEU A 193 13.37 -10.71 -3.26
N SER A 194 12.87 -11.84 -2.79
CA SER A 194 11.46 -12.05 -2.45
C SER A 194 11.28 -11.74 -0.96
N ASP A 195 10.22 -11.01 -0.59
CA ASP A 195 9.89 -10.82 0.83
C ASP A 195 9.30 -12.12 1.42
N ASN A 196 8.75 -13.00 0.57
CA ASN A 196 8.34 -14.35 0.92
C ASN A 196 9.55 -15.29 0.90
N LYS A 197 9.87 -15.87 2.06
CA LYS A 197 11.04 -16.75 2.28
C LYS A 197 11.00 -18.08 1.54
N HIS A 198 9.86 -18.46 0.94
CA HIS A 198 9.76 -19.65 0.11
C HIS A 198 10.43 -19.52 -1.26
N TYR A 199 10.82 -18.30 -1.63
CA TYR A 199 11.44 -17.99 -2.91
C TYR A 199 12.89 -17.58 -2.70
N GLU A 200 13.79 -18.33 -3.35
CA GLU A 200 15.22 -18.01 -3.32
C GLU A 200 15.51 -16.68 -4.06
N PRO A 201 16.48 -15.89 -3.58
CA PRO A 201 16.95 -14.71 -4.30
C PRO A 201 17.74 -15.13 -5.55
N PHE A 202 17.81 -14.23 -6.54
CA PHE A 202 18.65 -14.40 -7.71
C PHE A 202 19.41 -13.11 -8.04
N ASP A 203 20.54 -13.26 -8.73
CA ASP A 203 21.41 -12.15 -9.11
C ASP A 203 21.18 -11.76 -10.56
N ILE A 204 21.00 -10.47 -10.81
CA ILE A 204 20.97 -9.86 -12.14
C ILE A 204 22.43 -9.56 -12.50
N THR A 205 23.05 -10.51 -13.20
CA THR A 205 24.46 -10.45 -13.62
C THR A 205 24.65 -9.49 -14.80
N GLU A 206 25.90 -9.15 -15.12
CA GLU A 206 26.22 -8.31 -16.30
C GLU A 206 25.71 -8.93 -17.62
N GLU A 207 25.77 -10.26 -17.75
CA GLU A 207 25.24 -11.00 -18.91
C GLU A 207 23.73 -10.83 -19.10
N LEU A 208 23.02 -10.59 -17.99
CA LEU A 208 21.56 -10.40 -17.98
C LEU A 208 21.17 -8.93 -18.14
N PHE A 209 22.10 -8.00 -18.03
CA PHE A 209 21.85 -6.56 -17.97
C PHE A 209 21.22 -6.02 -19.25
N ASP A 210 21.64 -6.54 -20.41
CA ASP A 210 21.11 -6.14 -21.72
C ASP A 210 19.62 -6.51 -21.90
N SER A 211 19.14 -7.51 -21.15
CA SER A 211 17.74 -7.94 -21.15
C SER A 211 16.91 -7.35 -20.01
N ALA A 212 17.56 -6.71 -19.02
CA ALA A 212 16.92 -6.24 -17.81
C ALA A 212 16.38 -4.82 -18.01
N VAL A 213 15.05 -4.68 -17.96
CA VAL A 213 14.38 -3.39 -18.15
C VAL A 213 13.58 -3.05 -16.90
N ILE A 214 13.96 -1.99 -16.19
CA ILE A 214 13.16 -1.49 -15.06
C ILE A 214 11.93 -0.78 -15.60
N ILE A 215 10.76 -1.30 -15.21
CA ILE A 215 9.45 -0.75 -15.57
C ILE A 215 9.12 0.44 -14.66
N GLY A 216 9.39 0.28 -13.36
CA GLY A 216 9.14 1.32 -12.36
C GLY A 216 9.51 0.90 -10.95
N LYS A 217 9.42 1.86 -10.01
CA LYS A 217 9.64 1.62 -8.59
C LYS A 217 8.31 1.54 -7.84
N PHE A 218 8.19 0.57 -6.94
CA PHE A 218 7.02 0.42 -6.09
C PHE A 218 6.84 1.60 -5.13
N ILE A 219 5.60 2.05 -5.00
CA ILE A 219 5.17 3.09 -4.05
C ILE A 219 4.44 2.45 -2.87
N LYS A 220 3.34 1.74 -3.15
CA LYS A 220 2.42 1.22 -2.13
C LYS A 220 1.62 0.04 -2.67
N ALA A 221 1.27 -0.89 -1.78
CA ALA A 221 0.31 -1.95 -2.02
C ALA A 221 -0.94 -1.69 -1.20
N VAL A 222 -2.09 -2.00 -1.78
CA VAL A 222 -3.39 -1.80 -1.15
C VAL A 222 -4.29 -2.99 -1.44
N GLU A 223 -5.07 -3.38 -0.44
CA GLU A 223 -6.01 -4.48 -0.61
C GLU A 223 -7.15 -4.04 -1.52
N TRP A 224 -7.35 -4.75 -2.63
CA TRP A 224 -8.47 -4.48 -3.53
C TRP A 224 -9.72 -5.22 -3.06
N ASN A 225 -10.55 -4.54 -2.26
CA ASN A 225 -11.88 -5.02 -1.92
C ASN A 225 -12.94 -4.40 -2.84
N VAL A 226 -13.44 -5.20 -3.79
CA VAL A 226 -14.51 -4.83 -4.76
C VAL A 226 -15.78 -4.31 -4.08
N LYS A 227 -15.98 -4.61 -2.79
CA LYS A 227 -17.13 -4.13 -2.00
C LYS A 227 -17.03 -2.66 -1.55
N ASN A 228 -15.92 -1.98 -1.84
CA ASN A 228 -15.67 -0.62 -1.36
C ASN A 228 -15.86 0.48 -2.43
N LEU A 229 -16.14 0.13 -3.68
CA LEU A 229 -16.58 1.05 -4.73
C LEU A 229 -18.11 1.07 -4.80
#